data_AF-A0A7W9BIM3-F1
#
_entry.id   AF-A0A7W9BIM3-F1
#
_cell.length_a   1.000
_cell.length_b   1.000
_cell.length_c   1.000
_cell.angle_alpha   90.00
_cell.angle_beta   90.00
_cell.angle_gamma   90.00
#
_symmetry.space_group_name_H-M   'P 1'
#
loop_
_entity.id
_entity.type
_entity.pdbx_description
1 polymer ?
#
loop_
_entity_poly.entity_id
_entity_poly.type
_entity_poly.pdbx_seq_one_letter_code
_entity_poly.pdbx_strand_id
1 'polypeptide(L)'
;MFSITYKTLAALSFVSLASACASPIVISLPERPVEPGPVLAATQPFPAEVSAALPEGIPASAVKIQDGCYFYRFGDDIRPVSFDGTNPICPEA
;
A
#
# COMPACT_ATOMS: atom_id res chain seq x y z
N MET A 1 62.52 -1.57 15.53
CA MET A 1 62.35 -0.45 16.47
C MET A 1 60.98 0.15 16.20
N PHE A 2 59.95 -0.26 16.94
CA PHE A 2 58.59 0.29 16.85
C PHE A 2 58.01 0.38 18.26
N SER A 3 57.99 1.60 18.80
CA SER A 3 57.37 1.93 20.08
C SER A 3 55.86 2.01 19.88
N ILE A 4 55.11 1.13 20.53
CA ILE A 4 53.66 1.27 20.67
C ILE A 4 53.44 1.96 22.02
N THR A 5 53.19 3.27 21.98
CA THR A 5 52.89 4.06 23.17
C THR A 5 51.43 3.85 23.55
N TYR A 6 51.21 3.01 24.56
CA TYR A 6 49.91 2.81 25.20
C TYR A 6 49.56 4.05 26.02
N LYS A 7 48.65 4.89 25.54
CA LYS A 7 48.12 6.02 26.30
C LYS A 7 46.78 5.61 26.92
N THR A 8 46.88 4.95 28.06
CA THR A 8 45.82 4.74 29.04
C THR A 8 45.31 6.10 29.51
N LEU A 9 44.05 6.44 29.24
CA LEU A 9 43.30 7.39 30.07
C LEU A 9 41.85 6.92 30.16
N ALA A 10 41.58 6.24 31.27
CA ALA A 10 40.26 6.09 31.81
C ALA A 10 39.69 7.48 32.14
N ALA A 11 38.46 7.75 31.70
CA ALA A 11 37.63 8.76 32.33
C ALA A 11 36.19 8.22 32.34
N LEU A 12 35.83 7.69 33.50
CA LEU A 12 34.48 7.32 33.90
C LEU A 12 33.61 8.57 33.88
N SER A 13 32.61 8.58 33.00
CA SER A 13 31.45 9.47 33.14
C SER A 13 30.21 8.59 33.32
N PHE A 14 29.97 8.22 34.58
CA PHE A 14 28.68 7.76 35.03
C PHE A 14 27.71 8.94 34.96
N VAL A 15 26.76 8.92 34.03
CA VAL A 15 25.52 9.69 34.15
C VAL A 15 24.37 8.70 34.05
N SER A 16 23.85 8.33 35.21
CA SER A 16 22.55 7.70 35.36
C SER A 16 21.47 8.69 34.92
N LEU A 17 20.85 8.45 33.78
CA LEU A 17 19.45 8.82 33.59
C LEU A 17 18.65 7.54 33.36
N ALA A 18 18.04 7.07 34.44
CA ALA A 18 16.86 6.22 34.36
C ALA A 18 15.74 7.05 33.72
N SER A 19 15.67 7.07 32.40
CA SER A 19 14.46 7.46 31.69
C SER A 19 13.60 6.21 31.55
N ALA A 20 12.80 5.96 32.59
CA ALA A 20 11.69 5.04 32.51
C ALA A 20 10.61 5.66 31.60
N CYS A 21 10.87 5.71 30.29
CA CYS A 21 9.78 5.77 29.33
C CYS A 21 9.20 4.37 29.27
N ALA A 22 8.12 4.17 30.03
CA ALA A 22 7.19 3.09 29.82
C ALA A 22 6.78 3.11 28.34
N SER A 23 7.41 2.28 27.53
CA SER A 23 6.90 1.99 26.20
C SER A 23 5.56 1.31 26.41
N PRO A 24 4.43 1.88 25.96
CA PRO A 24 3.23 1.07 25.83
C PRO A 24 3.60 -0.09 24.90
N ILE A 25 3.47 -1.30 25.40
CA ILE A 25 3.52 -2.50 24.57
C ILE A 25 2.35 -2.36 23.60
N VAL A 26 2.60 -1.77 22.44
CA VAL A 26 1.69 -1.83 21.32
C VAL A 26 1.73 -3.28 20.88
N ILE A 27 0.71 -4.03 21.29
CA ILE A 27 0.41 -5.33 20.73
C ILE A 27 0.05 -5.04 19.27
N SER A 28 1.04 -5.05 18.39
CA SER A 28 0.81 -5.12 16.96
C SER A 28 0.11 -6.46 16.74
N LEU A 29 -1.22 -6.44 16.66
CA LEU A 29 -1.93 -7.52 16.00
C LEU A 29 -1.21 -7.72 14.66
N PRO A 30 -0.88 -8.96 14.26
CA PRO A 30 -0.50 -9.19 12.88
C PRO A 30 -1.71 -8.76 12.05
N GLU A 31 -1.64 -7.58 11.45
CA GLU A 31 -2.47 -7.23 10.30
C GLU A 31 -2.20 -8.33 9.29
N ARG A 32 -3.11 -9.31 9.31
CA ARG A 32 -3.15 -10.39 8.34
C ARG A 32 -3.06 -9.66 6.99
N PRO A 33 -2.10 -10.00 6.10
CA PRO A 33 -2.06 -9.42 4.77
C PRO A 33 -3.47 -9.57 4.22
N VAL A 34 -4.16 -8.45 3.99
CA VAL A 34 -5.42 -8.45 3.27
C VAL A 34 -5.01 -8.95 1.90
N GLU A 35 -5.15 -10.25 1.66
CA GLU A 35 -4.93 -10.83 0.35
C GLU A 35 -5.76 -9.95 -0.60
N PRO A 36 -5.13 -9.30 -1.61
CA PRO A 36 -5.90 -8.52 -2.56
C PRO A 36 -6.97 -9.46 -3.10
N GLY A 37 -8.23 -9.07 -2.95
CA GLY A 37 -9.36 -9.88 -3.38
C GLY A 37 -9.13 -10.35 -4.83
N PRO A 38 -9.77 -11.47 -5.24
CA PRO A 38 -9.57 -12.00 -6.57
C PRO A 38 -9.81 -10.91 -7.61
N VAL A 39 -8.77 -10.54 -8.35
CA VAL A 39 -8.89 -9.59 -9.46
C VAL A 39 -9.54 -10.35 -10.61
N LEU A 40 -10.83 -10.14 -10.78
CA LEU A 40 -11.63 -10.81 -11.79
C LEU A 40 -11.61 -9.99 -13.09
N ALA A 41 -11.59 -10.66 -14.24
CA ALA A 41 -11.87 -9.97 -15.50
C ALA A 41 -13.32 -9.47 -15.45
N ALA A 42 -13.53 -8.19 -15.80
CA ALA A 42 -14.88 -7.66 -15.85
C ALA A 42 -15.63 -8.37 -16.98
N THR A 43 -16.72 -9.06 -16.64
CA THR A 43 -17.53 -9.79 -17.62
C THR A 43 -18.54 -8.82 -18.23
N GLN A 44 -18.62 -8.79 -19.56
CA GLN A 44 -19.63 -7.99 -20.26
C GLN A 44 -21.02 -8.66 -20.20
N PRO A 45 -22.12 -7.90 -20.27
CA PRO A 45 -22.18 -6.44 -20.43
C PRO A 45 -21.84 -5.68 -19.15
N PHE A 46 -21.16 -4.53 -19.30
CA PHE A 46 -20.89 -3.66 -18.17
C PHE A 46 -22.14 -2.88 -17.75
N PRO A 47 -22.23 -2.46 -16.47
CA PRO A 47 -23.21 -1.48 -16.04
C PRO A 47 -23.14 -0.22 -16.92
N ALA A 48 -24.28 0.47 -17.07
CA ALA A 48 -24.35 1.70 -17.85
C ALA A 48 -23.37 2.77 -17.33
N GLU A 49 -23.20 2.85 -16.01
CA GLU A 49 -22.30 3.79 -15.34
C GLU A 49 -20.83 3.51 -15.68
N VAL A 50 -20.41 2.24 -15.61
CA VAL A 50 -19.07 1.80 -16.00
C VAL A 50 -18.83 2.07 -17.48
N SER A 51 -19.82 1.78 -18.34
CA SER A 51 -19.71 2.03 -19.78
C SER A 51 -19.60 3.52 -20.13
N ALA A 52 -20.25 4.39 -19.35
CA ALA A 52 -20.21 5.83 -19.55
C ALA A 52 -18.94 6.49 -18.97
N ALA A 53 -18.39 5.94 -17.90
CA ALA A 53 -17.17 6.43 -17.26
C ALA A 53 -15.88 5.81 -17.83
N LEU A 54 -15.98 4.72 -18.59
CA LEU A 54 -14.82 4.10 -19.22
C LEU A 54 -14.27 5.03 -20.32
N PRO A 55 -12.98 5.39 -20.29
CA PRO A 55 -12.40 6.22 -21.32
C PRO A 55 -12.47 5.56 -22.70
N GLU A 56 -12.68 6.37 -23.74
CA GLU A 56 -12.67 5.88 -25.12
C GLU A 56 -11.31 5.24 -25.47
N GLY A 57 -11.36 4.14 -26.21
CA GLY A 57 -10.16 3.39 -26.61
C GLY A 57 -9.65 2.36 -25.59
N ILE A 58 -10.27 2.26 -24.42
CA ILE A 58 -10.00 1.17 -23.48
C ILE A 58 -10.82 -0.07 -23.88
N PRO A 59 -10.17 -1.19 -24.25
CA PRO A 59 -10.90 -2.41 -24.58
C PRO A 59 -11.53 -3.01 -23.31
N ALA A 60 -12.68 -3.66 -23.47
CA ALA A 60 -13.37 -4.33 -22.36
C ALA A 60 -12.49 -5.37 -21.63
N SER A 61 -11.56 -6.01 -22.35
CA SER A 61 -10.59 -6.95 -21.78
C SER A 61 -9.57 -6.32 -20.83
N ALA A 62 -9.39 -5.00 -20.89
CA ALA A 62 -8.54 -4.26 -19.96
C ALA A 62 -9.28 -3.90 -18.66
N VAL A 63 -10.61 -4.06 -18.62
CA VAL A 63 -11.44 -3.77 -17.45
C VAL A 63 -11.43 -4.98 -16.50
N LYS A 64 -11.22 -4.71 -15.22
CA LYS A 64 -11.09 -5.68 -14.15
C LYS A 64 -11.96 -5.26 -12.97
N ILE A 65 -12.37 -6.23 -12.18
CA ILE A 65 -13.11 -6.03 -10.94
C ILE A 65 -12.19 -6.40 -9.79
N GLN A 66 -12.00 -5.47 -8.86
CA GLN A 66 -11.25 -5.68 -7.63
C GLN A 66 -12.11 -5.18 -6.47
N ASP A 67 -12.35 -6.05 -5.49
CA ASP A 67 -13.19 -5.76 -4.31
C ASP A 67 -14.60 -5.22 -4.68
N GLY A 68 -15.17 -5.70 -5.79
CA GLY A 68 -16.48 -5.27 -6.31
C GLY A 68 -16.47 -3.97 -7.12
N CYS A 69 -15.29 -3.34 -7.27
CA CYS A 69 -15.10 -2.07 -7.96
C CYS A 69 -14.43 -2.26 -9.32
N TYR A 70 -14.77 -1.40 -10.28
CA TYR A 70 -14.26 -1.48 -11.65
C TYR A 70 -13.00 -0.64 -11.83
N PHE A 71 -11.98 -1.28 -12.39
CA PHE A 71 -10.70 -0.69 -12.76
C PHE A 71 -10.37 -1.04 -14.19
N TYR A 72 -9.52 -0.27 -14.85
CA TYR A 72 -9.01 -0.58 -16.17
C TYR A 72 -7.49 -0.46 -16.22
N ARG A 73 -6.86 -1.25 -17.08
CA ARG A 73 -5.42 -1.17 -17.32
C ARG A 73 -5.11 -0.23 -18.48
N PHE A 74 -4.24 0.75 -18.23
CA PHE A 74 -3.72 1.67 -19.24
C PHE A 74 -2.20 1.63 -19.23
N GLY A 75 -1.60 0.99 -20.25
CA GLY A 75 -0.18 0.65 -20.21
C GLY A 75 0.11 -0.32 -19.05
N ASP A 76 1.00 0.09 -18.15
CA ASP A 76 1.36 -0.64 -16.94
C ASP A 76 0.57 -0.18 -15.69
N ASP A 77 -0.24 0.88 -15.83
CA ASP A 77 -1.02 1.42 -14.71
C ASP A 77 -2.40 0.78 -14.61
N ILE A 78 -2.88 0.63 -13.37
CA ILE A 78 -4.28 0.33 -13.07
C ILE A 78 -4.94 1.63 -12.63
N ARG A 79 -6.03 2.00 -13.31
CA ARG A 79 -6.78 3.22 -13.04
C ARG A 79 -8.23 2.89 -12.68
N PRO A 80 -8.86 3.63 -11.77
CA PRO A 80 -10.27 3.43 -11.45
C PRO A 80 -11.14 3.81 -12.64
N VAL A 81 -12.15 3.01 -12.95
CA VAL A 81 -13.22 3.48 -13.84
C VAL A 81 -14.06 4.45 -13.04
N SER A 82 -14.01 5.74 -13.38
CA SER A 82 -14.53 6.82 -12.54
C SER A 82 -14.92 8.02 -13.40
N PHE A 83 -15.97 8.73 -13.01
CA PHE A 83 -16.33 10.01 -13.62
C PHE A 83 -15.37 11.14 -13.21
N ASP A 84 -14.78 11.04 -12.02
CA ASP A 84 -13.87 12.03 -11.43
C ASP A 84 -12.39 11.62 -11.49
N GLY A 85 -12.11 10.38 -11.90
CA GLY A 85 -10.76 9.83 -12.02
C GLY A 85 -10.14 9.38 -10.70
N THR A 86 -10.85 9.51 -9.58
CA THR A 86 -10.32 9.20 -8.24
C THR A 86 -11.11 8.06 -7.58
N ASN A 87 -12.44 8.08 -7.64
CA ASN A 87 -13.29 7.07 -7.00
C ASN A 87 -13.77 6.01 -8.01
N PRO A 88 -13.41 4.72 -7.86
CA PRO A 88 -13.87 3.69 -8.77
C PRO A 88 -15.39 3.49 -8.63
N ILE A 89 -16.03 3.16 -9.75
CA ILE A 89 -17.43 2.75 -9.76
C ILE A 89 -17.51 1.34 -9.20
N CYS A 90 -18.20 1.21 -8.08
CA CYS A 90 -18.52 -0.06 -7.43
C CYS A 90 -20.04 -0.21 -7.49
N PRO A 91 -20.61 -0.86 -8.53
CA PRO A 91 -22.03 -1.18 -8.49
C PRO A 91 -22.23 -2.08 -7.28
N GLU A 92 -23.17 -1.70 -6.41
CA GLU A 92 -23.47 -2.45 -5.20
C GLU A 92 -23.54 -3.96 -5.51
N ALA A 93 -22.81 -4.76 -4.73
CA ALA A 93 -22.68 -6.20 -4.90
C ALA A 93 -24.03 -6.93 -4.73
#